data_AF-A0A2G1DKK3-F1
#
_entry.id   AF-A0A2G1DKK3-F1
#
_cell.length_a   1.000
_cell.length_b   1.000
_cell.length_c   1.000
_cell.angle_alpha   90.00
_cell.angle_beta   90.00
_cell.angle_gamma   90.00
#
_symmetry.space_group_name_H-M   'P 1'
#
loop_
_entity.id
_entity.type
_entity.pdbx_description
1 polymer ?
#
loop_
_entity_poly.entity_id
_entity_poly.type
_entity_poly.pdbx_seq_one_letter_code
_entity_poly.pdbx_strand_id
1 'polypeptide(L)'
;MYLFGYGSLINLNSAQKSFKRKISYKDLIPVKIKGLKKVWNAIEVVDFDDEKQVNTVFLNLQKDENSYANGVVVKITEDELELLKLREKNYSNIIIDKKNVINMTLDEDIITFMTTNEEKIAKKTNTNCVIASKYIDILTNSFENYDDEFVKEYKQQTLSNFPFELKEGTYKFSDPIQNKLAKEGVNEQK
;
A
#
# COMPACT_ATOMS: atom_id res chain seq x y z
N MET A 1 -15.61 10.31 3.24
CA MET A 1 -14.78 9.11 3.53
C MET A 1 -13.31 9.38 3.28
N TYR A 2 -12.44 8.81 4.11
CA TYR A 2 -10.98 8.85 3.91
C TYR A 2 -10.44 7.45 3.65
N LEU A 3 -9.39 7.37 2.84
CA LEU A 3 -8.57 6.17 2.65
C LEU A 3 -7.20 6.39 3.28
N PHE A 4 -6.75 5.49 4.13
CA PHE A 4 -5.36 5.40 4.58
C PHE A 4 -4.54 4.55 3.61
N GLY A 5 -3.59 5.18 2.92
CA GLY A 5 -2.59 4.54 2.08
C GLY A 5 -1.25 4.48 2.78
N TYR A 6 -0.70 3.28 2.97
CA TYR A 6 0.56 3.07 3.70
C TYR A 6 1.63 2.34 2.89
N GLY A 7 1.31 1.92 1.67
CA GLY A 7 2.22 1.31 0.70
C GLY A 7 2.30 2.18 -0.56
N SER A 8 2.16 1.58 -1.74
CA SER A 8 2.31 2.32 -3.01
C SER A 8 1.43 3.57 -3.17
N LEU A 9 0.33 3.70 -2.43
CA LEU A 9 -0.56 4.87 -2.46
C LEU A 9 0.07 6.16 -1.91
N ILE A 10 1.21 6.10 -1.22
CA ILE A 10 1.98 7.32 -0.89
C ILE A 10 2.63 7.93 -2.15
N ASN A 11 2.78 7.16 -3.22
CA ASN A 11 3.32 7.67 -4.47
C ASN A 11 2.19 8.25 -5.31
N LEU A 12 2.25 9.54 -5.67
CA LEU A 12 1.18 10.21 -6.41
C LEU A 12 0.85 9.52 -7.73
N ASN A 13 1.85 9.08 -8.50
CA ASN A 13 1.63 8.41 -9.79
C ASN A 13 0.93 7.06 -9.61
N SER A 14 1.23 6.34 -8.53
CA SER A 14 0.53 5.10 -8.18
C SER A 14 -0.88 5.37 -7.65
N ALA A 15 -1.05 6.38 -6.81
CA ALA A 15 -2.33 6.76 -6.25
C ALA A 15 -3.29 7.20 -7.35
N GLN A 16 -2.87 8.11 -8.24
CA GLN A 16 -3.69 8.69 -9.32
C GLN A 16 -4.38 7.64 -10.19
N LYS A 17 -3.80 6.45 -10.34
CA LYS A 17 -4.41 5.33 -11.08
C LYS A 17 -5.72 4.84 -10.48
N SER A 18 -5.97 5.09 -9.20
CA SER A 18 -7.21 4.76 -8.49
C SER A 18 -8.23 5.90 -8.50
N PHE A 19 -7.89 7.08 -9.03
CA PHE A 19 -8.75 8.26 -9.01
C PHE A 19 -9.08 8.71 -10.43
N LYS A 20 -10.37 8.87 -10.72
CA LYS A 20 -10.82 9.48 -11.99
C LYS A 20 -10.50 10.97 -12.01
N ARG A 21 -10.66 11.63 -10.86
CA ARG A 21 -10.27 13.03 -10.65
C ARG A 21 -8.75 13.17 -10.58
N LYS A 22 -8.24 14.33 -10.98
CA LYS A 22 -6.83 14.68 -10.75
C LYS A 22 -6.59 14.91 -9.26
N ILE A 23 -5.58 14.26 -8.71
CA ILE A 23 -5.08 14.48 -7.35
C ILE A 23 -3.65 15.03 -7.39
N SER A 24 -3.21 15.57 -6.27
CA SER A 24 -1.87 16.11 -6.06
C SER A 24 -1.34 15.68 -4.69
N TYR A 25 -0.07 15.95 -4.39
CA TYR A 25 0.48 15.70 -3.05
C TYR A 25 -0.23 16.50 -1.94
N LYS A 26 -0.94 17.59 -2.27
CA LYS A 26 -1.78 18.30 -1.30
C LYS A 26 -3.01 17.49 -0.87
N ASP A 27 -3.43 16.54 -1.69
CA ASP A 27 -4.53 15.62 -1.39
C ASP A 27 -4.07 14.39 -0.60
N LEU A 28 -2.76 14.10 -0.57
CA LEU A 28 -2.15 12.97 0.13
C LEU A 28 -1.58 13.44 1.48
N ILE A 29 -2.46 13.56 2.48
CA ILE A 29 -2.14 14.19 3.76
C ILE A 29 -1.39 13.20 4.66
N PRO A 30 -0.14 13.48 5.08
CA PRO A 30 0.62 12.58 5.95
C PRO A 30 -0.02 12.41 7.32
N VAL A 31 -0.22 11.16 7.75
CA VAL A 31 -0.78 10.83 9.07
C VAL A 31 -0.07 9.66 9.74
N LYS A 32 -0.27 9.57 11.06
CA LYS A 32 0.13 8.43 11.88
C LYS A 32 -1.12 7.79 12.49
N ILE A 33 -1.26 6.48 12.32
CA ILE A 33 -2.38 5.68 12.87
C ILE A 33 -1.86 4.81 14.00
N LYS A 34 -2.40 5.00 15.21
CA LYS A 34 -2.12 4.16 16.38
C LYS A 34 -2.73 2.77 16.25
N GLY A 35 -2.12 1.77 16.89
CA GLY A 35 -2.68 0.43 17.00
C GLY A 35 -2.34 -0.47 15.80
N LEU A 36 -1.44 -0.01 14.93
CA LEU A 36 -1.05 -0.69 13.71
C LEU A 36 0.47 -0.65 13.56
N LYS A 37 1.01 -1.65 12.87
CA LYS A 37 2.37 -1.64 12.36
C LYS A 37 2.39 -2.12 10.91
N LYS A 38 3.42 -1.70 10.18
CA LYS A 38 3.70 -2.20 8.84
C LYS A 38 4.48 -3.51 8.90
N VAL A 39 4.15 -4.43 8.02
CA VAL A 39 4.82 -5.72 7.88
C VAL A 39 4.91 -6.11 6.41
N TRP A 40 6.01 -6.74 5.99
CA TRP A 40 6.13 -7.33 4.67
C TRP A 40 5.65 -8.77 4.72
N ASN A 41 4.36 -8.99 4.46
CA ASN A 41 3.82 -10.34 4.46
C ASN A 41 2.59 -10.57 3.55
N ALA A 42 2.09 -9.57 2.83
CA ALA A 42 0.97 -9.80 1.92
C ALA A 42 1.45 -10.45 0.62
N ILE A 43 1.02 -11.68 0.36
CA ILE A 43 1.41 -12.44 -0.82
C ILE A 43 0.51 -12.07 -2.00
N GLU A 44 1.15 -11.67 -3.09
CA GLU A 44 0.55 -11.59 -4.41
C GLU A 44 1.34 -12.44 -5.40
N VAL A 45 0.64 -13.03 -6.37
CA VAL A 45 1.27 -13.80 -7.44
C VAL A 45 1.53 -12.86 -8.61
N VAL A 46 2.79 -12.76 -9.00
CA VAL A 46 3.21 -11.87 -10.08
C VAL A 46 4.06 -12.63 -11.09
N ASP A 47 4.10 -12.09 -12.29
CA ASP A 47 5.00 -12.53 -13.33
C ASP A 47 6.13 -11.51 -13.47
N PHE A 48 7.36 -11.94 -13.19
CA PHE A 48 8.56 -11.22 -13.59
C PHE A 48 8.89 -11.47 -15.06
N ASP A 49 9.83 -10.71 -15.60
CA ASP A 49 10.30 -10.88 -16.98
C ASP A 49 10.97 -12.25 -17.18
N ASP A 50 11.73 -12.72 -16.18
CA ASP A 50 12.50 -13.97 -16.16
C ASP A 50 11.74 -15.18 -15.60
N GLU A 51 10.72 -14.94 -14.76
CA GLU A 51 10.04 -15.99 -14.00
C GLU A 51 8.55 -15.68 -13.85
N LYS A 52 7.68 -16.68 -14.04
CA LYS A 52 6.21 -16.53 -13.95
C LYS A 52 5.69 -17.12 -12.64
N GLN A 53 4.54 -16.61 -12.18
CA GLN A 53 3.84 -17.13 -11.00
C GLN A 53 4.68 -17.11 -9.72
N VAL A 54 5.44 -16.03 -9.50
CA VAL A 54 6.30 -15.84 -8.33
C VAL A 54 5.48 -15.27 -7.18
N ASN A 55 5.54 -15.91 -6.01
CA ASN A 55 4.97 -15.37 -4.78
C ASN A 55 5.79 -14.16 -4.33
N THR A 56 5.20 -12.98 -4.51
CA THR A 56 5.82 -11.71 -4.15
C THR A 56 5.13 -11.10 -2.96
N VAL A 57 5.94 -10.66 -2.01
CA VAL A 57 5.50 -10.10 -0.75
C VAL A 57 5.45 -8.57 -0.87
N PHE A 58 4.29 -8.03 -0.54
CA PHE A 58 4.02 -6.60 -0.49
C PHE A 58 3.78 -6.15 0.94
N LEU A 59 3.77 -4.83 1.12
CA LEU A 59 3.56 -4.20 2.40
C LEU A 59 2.11 -4.39 2.85
N ASN A 60 1.94 -4.81 4.10
CA ASN A 60 0.67 -5.00 4.76
C ASN A 60 0.66 -4.24 6.10
N LEU A 61 -0.51 -4.18 6.72
CA LEU A 61 -0.68 -3.77 8.11
C LEU A 61 -0.96 -4.96 9.01
N GLN A 62 -0.60 -4.83 10.27
CA GLN A 62 -0.96 -5.75 11.33
C GLN A 62 -1.36 -4.95 12.57
N LYS A 63 -2.38 -5.42 13.30
CA LYS A 63 -2.75 -4.83 14.60
C LYS A 63 -1.61 -4.95 15.60
N ASP A 64 -1.30 -3.85 16.27
CA ASP A 64 -0.31 -3.75 17.32
C ASP A 64 -0.57 -2.49 18.16
N GLU A 65 -1.23 -2.68 19.31
CA GLU A 65 -1.70 -1.60 20.20
C GLU A 65 -0.60 -0.68 20.73
N ASN A 66 0.65 -1.17 20.73
CA ASN A 66 1.81 -0.44 21.23
C ASN A 66 2.59 0.27 20.10
N SER A 67 2.13 0.15 18.86
CA SER A 67 2.78 0.68 17.68
C SER A 67 1.91 1.72 16.96
N TYR A 68 2.50 2.35 15.96
CA TYR A 68 1.80 3.16 14.98
C TYR A 68 2.35 2.90 13.58
N ALA A 69 1.52 3.14 12.57
CA ALA A 69 1.90 3.10 11.17
C ALA A 69 1.74 4.50 10.57
N ASN A 70 2.79 5.03 9.94
CA ASN A 70 2.67 6.28 9.19
C ASN A 70 2.30 6.03 7.71
N GLY A 71 1.60 6.96 7.09
CA GLY A 71 1.14 6.87 5.71
C GLY A 71 0.42 8.14 5.31
N VAL A 72 -0.46 8.07 4.33
CA VAL A 72 -1.27 9.22 3.90
C VAL A 72 -2.75 8.93 4.00
N VAL A 73 -3.54 9.96 4.29
CA VAL A 73 -4.99 9.93 4.06
C VAL A 73 -5.35 10.76 2.85
N VAL A 74 -6.33 10.27 2.10
CA VAL A 74 -6.91 10.95 0.95
C VAL A 74 -8.43 10.81 0.97
N LYS A 75 -9.15 11.88 0.64
CA LYS A 75 -10.62 11.81 0.51
C LYS A 75 -11.00 10.97 -0.71
N ILE A 76 -11.94 10.06 -0.51
CA ILE A 76 -12.47 9.19 -1.57
C ILE A 76 -13.99 9.29 -1.66
N THR A 77 -14.54 9.03 -2.85
CA THR A 77 -15.96 8.78 -3.08
C THR A 77 -16.28 7.28 -2.99
N GLU A 78 -17.58 6.92 -2.99
CA GLU A 78 -18.01 5.51 -3.04
C GLU A 78 -17.56 4.83 -4.34
N ASP A 79 -17.68 5.51 -5.48
CA ASP A 79 -17.20 5.01 -6.76
C ASP A 79 -15.68 4.75 -6.75
N GLU A 80 -14.90 5.63 -6.11
CA GLU A 80 -13.45 5.46 -5.97
C GLU A 80 -13.13 4.28 -5.03
N LEU A 81 -13.93 4.08 -3.98
CA LEU A 81 -13.80 2.93 -3.08
C LEU A 81 -14.01 1.59 -3.81
N GLU A 82 -15.01 1.50 -4.68
CA GLU A 82 -15.25 0.28 -5.47
C GLU A 82 -14.09 -0.04 -6.42
N LEU A 83 -13.49 0.99 -7.04
CA LEU A 83 -12.30 0.82 -7.87
C LEU A 83 -11.08 0.36 -7.06
N LEU A 84 -10.93 0.89 -5.84
CA LEU A 84 -9.88 0.48 -4.91
C LEU A 84 -10.07 -0.97 -4.45
N LYS A 85 -11.30 -1.43 -4.16
CA LYS A 85 -11.58 -2.84 -3.82
C LYS A 85 -11.16 -3.79 -4.93
N LEU A 86 -11.31 -3.40 -6.19
CA LEU A 86 -10.85 -4.19 -7.34
C LEU A 86 -9.32 -4.24 -7.45
N ARG A 87 -8.65 -3.12 -7.18
CA ARG A 87 -7.17 -3.02 -7.17
C ARG A 87 -6.57 -3.81 -6.01
N GLU A 88 -7.18 -3.74 -4.84
CA GLU A 88 -6.71 -4.33 -3.59
C GLU A 88 -7.42 -5.68 -3.30
N LYS A 89 -7.72 -6.46 -4.35
CA LYS A 89 -8.60 -7.64 -4.33
C LYS A 89 -8.28 -8.68 -3.23
N ASN A 90 -7.01 -8.84 -2.85
CA ASN A 90 -6.60 -9.80 -1.81
C ASN A 90 -6.44 -9.17 -0.42
N TYR A 91 -6.84 -7.91 -0.26
CA TYR A 91 -6.90 -7.20 1.01
C TYR A 91 -8.37 -7.07 1.46
N SER A 92 -8.57 -7.15 2.76
CA SER A 92 -9.85 -6.83 3.39
C SER A 92 -9.97 -5.33 3.59
N ASN A 93 -11.17 -4.80 3.36
CA ASN A 93 -11.51 -3.43 3.73
C ASN A 93 -11.72 -3.36 5.25
N ILE A 94 -10.94 -2.53 5.93
CA ILE A 94 -10.97 -2.34 7.37
C ILE A 94 -11.28 -0.88 7.69
N ILE A 95 -12.18 -0.66 8.64
CA ILE A 95 -12.49 0.67 9.19
C ILE A 95 -11.60 0.92 10.41
N ILE A 96 -10.95 2.07 10.41
CA ILE A 96 -10.16 2.61 11.51
C ILE A 96 -10.93 3.79 12.12
N ASP A 97 -11.20 3.72 13.42
CA ASP A 97 -11.78 4.84 14.17
C ASP A 97 -10.87 6.07 14.05
N LYS A 98 -11.44 7.20 13.63
CA LYS A 98 -10.74 8.48 13.48
C LYS A 98 -9.97 8.93 14.73
N LYS A 99 -10.34 8.47 15.92
CA LYS A 99 -9.63 8.75 17.19
C LYS A 99 -8.24 8.11 17.24
N ASN A 100 -7.95 7.13 16.39
CA ASN A 100 -6.64 6.50 16.30
C ASN A 100 -5.65 7.31 15.44
N VAL A 101 -6.08 8.40 14.80
CA VAL A 101 -5.20 9.33 14.09
C VAL A 101 -4.49 10.22 15.12
N ILE A 102 -3.17 10.24 15.08
CA ILE A 102 -2.36 10.88 16.15
C ILE A 102 -2.14 12.37 15.87
N ASN A 103 -1.84 12.74 14.62
CA ASN A 103 -1.30 14.04 14.26
C ASN A 103 -2.31 14.98 13.58
N MET A 104 -3.58 14.56 13.47
CA MET A 104 -4.66 15.42 13.00
C MET A 104 -6.02 14.93 13.48
N THR A 105 -7.03 15.80 13.43
CA THR A 105 -8.43 15.43 13.66
C THR A 105 -9.13 15.25 12.32
N LEU A 106 -9.80 14.11 12.16
CA LEU A 106 -10.70 13.85 11.03
C LEU A 106 -12.16 13.94 11.47
N ASP A 107 -13.02 14.28 10.54
CA ASP A 107 -14.48 14.33 10.70
C ASP A 107 -15.12 12.95 10.55
N GLU A 108 -14.50 12.04 9.80
CA GLU A 108 -14.99 10.70 9.49
C GLU A 108 -13.95 9.62 9.83
N ASP A 109 -14.42 8.39 10.01
CA ASP A 109 -13.56 7.21 10.10
C ASP A 109 -12.83 6.94 8.78
N ILE A 110 -11.75 6.16 8.87
CA ILE A 110 -10.83 5.92 7.76
C ILE A 110 -10.96 4.47 7.29
N ILE A 111 -10.96 4.28 5.97
CA ILE A 111 -10.85 2.98 5.33
C ILE A 111 -9.38 2.66 5.08
N THR A 112 -8.97 1.43 5.30
CA THR A 112 -7.68 0.90 4.84
C THR A 112 -7.84 -0.50 4.27
N PHE A 113 -6.85 -0.94 3.51
CA PHE A 113 -6.77 -2.30 2.99
C PHE A 113 -5.72 -3.10 3.77
N MET A 114 -6.11 -4.23 4.35
CA MET A 114 -5.23 -5.11 5.13
C MET A 114 -5.45 -6.58 4.71
N THR A 115 -4.39 -7.32 4.39
CA THR A 115 -4.51 -8.76 4.14
C THR A 115 -4.75 -9.47 5.46
N THR A 116 -5.93 -10.10 5.60
CA THR A 116 -6.32 -10.89 6.77
C THR A 116 -6.51 -12.37 6.48
N ASN A 117 -6.52 -12.76 5.19
CA ASN A 117 -6.55 -14.15 4.79
C ASN A 117 -5.19 -14.81 5.08
N GLU A 118 -5.16 -15.77 5.98
CA GLU A 118 -3.96 -16.53 6.37
C GLU A 118 -3.24 -17.18 5.19
N GLU A 119 -3.96 -17.60 4.14
CA GLU A 119 -3.35 -18.19 2.93
C GLU A 119 -2.56 -17.17 2.11
N LYS A 120 -2.88 -15.88 2.27
CA LYS A 120 -2.23 -14.75 1.62
C LYS A 120 -1.23 -14.05 2.53
N ILE A 121 -0.97 -14.59 3.72
CA ILE A 121 0.03 -14.05 4.66
C ILE A 121 1.28 -14.93 4.64
N ALA A 122 2.39 -14.35 4.21
CA ALA A 122 3.69 -14.99 4.22
C ALA A 122 4.20 -15.21 5.65
N LYS A 123 4.66 -16.42 5.90
CA LYS A 123 5.31 -16.85 7.14
C LYS A 123 6.81 -16.90 6.90
N LYS A 124 7.60 -16.72 7.97
CA LYS A 124 9.07 -16.77 7.89
C LYS A 124 9.63 -18.09 7.36
N THR A 125 8.84 -19.16 7.42
CA THR A 125 9.19 -20.49 6.90
C THR A 125 8.94 -20.64 5.40
N ASN A 126 8.32 -19.66 4.73
CA ASN A 126 8.12 -19.70 3.29
C ASN A 126 9.43 -19.34 2.57
N THR A 127 10.01 -20.31 1.87
CA THR A 127 11.29 -20.16 1.16
C THR A 127 11.15 -19.58 -0.24
N ASN A 128 9.94 -19.58 -0.80
CA ASN A 128 9.69 -19.19 -2.20
C ASN A 128 9.02 -17.81 -2.30
N CYS A 129 9.32 -16.92 -1.36
CA CYS A 129 8.74 -15.58 -1.28
C CYS A 129 9.85 -14.54 -1.47
N VAL A 130 9.58 -13.55 -2.31
CA VAL A 130 10.51 -12.44 -2.61
C VAL A 130 9.80 -11.11 -2.46
N ILE A 131 10.54 -10.02 -2.24
CA ILE A 131 10.02 -8.65 -2.31
C ILE A 131 10.52 -8.04 -3.62
N ALA A 132 9.64 -7.45 -4.41
CA ALA A 132 10.04 -6.82 -5.66
C ALA A 132 10.78 -5.49 -5.40
N SER A 133 12.03 -5.36 -5.84
CA SER A 133 12.82 -4.13 -5.68
C SER A 133 12.14 -2.91 -6.30
N LYS A 134 11.50 -3.09 -7.47
CA LYS A 134 10.70 -2.01 -8.10
C LYS A 134 9.57 -1.48 -7.22
N TYR A 135 9.01 -2.30 -6.33
CA TYR A 135 8.00 -1.82 -5.40
C TYR A 135 8.62 -0.90 -4.33
N ILE A 136 9.84 -1.21 -3.88
CA ILE A 136 10.61 -0.34 -2.98
C ILE A 136 10.89 1.00 -3.68
N ASP A 137 11.29 0.98 -4.96
CA ASP A 137 11.53 2.21 -5.73
C ASP A 137 10.29 3.11 -5.77
N ILE A 138 9.10 2.54 -5.94
CA ILE A 138 7.84 3.30 -5.92
C ILE A 138 7.68 4.02 -4.58
N LEU A 139 8.01 3.36 -3.46
CA LEU A 139 7.94 3.97 -2.14
C LEU A 139 8.99 5.08 -2.00
N THR A 140 10.26 4.78 -2.30
CA THR A 140 11.37 5.71 -2.07
C THR A 140 11.31 6.94 -2.98
N ASN A 141 10.84 6.79 -4.22
CA ASN A 141 10.67 7.91 -5.15
C ASN A 141 9.60 8.92 -4.71
N SER A 142 8.72 8.55 -3.76
CA SER A 142 7.74 9.48 -3.21
C SER A 142 8.33 10.39 -2.13
N PHE A 143 9.46 10.01 -1.51
CA PHE A 143 9.96 10.64 -0.28
C PHE A 143 10.36 12.11 -0.45
N GLU A 144 10.78 12.54 -1.63
CA GLU A 144 11.10 13.96 -1.89
C GLU A 144 9.90 14.91 -1.71
N ASN A 145 8.68 14.37 -1.70
CA ASN A 145 7.43 15.13 -1.59
C ASN A 145 6.87 15.18 -0.15
N TYR A 146 7.57 14.59 0.81
CA TYR A 146 7.20 14.54 2.21
C TYR A 146 8.27 15.18 3.09
N ASP A 147 7.89 15.60 4.29
CA ASP A 147 8.84 16.14 5.26
C ASP A 147 9.81 15.08 5.80
N ASP A 148 10.95 15.55 6.32
CA ASP A 148 12.03 14.69 6.81
C ASP A 148 11.59 13.76 7.95
N GLU A 149 10.67 14.20 8.81
CA GLU A 149 10.18 13.41 9.93
C GLU A 149 9.37 12.21 9.42
N PHE A 150 8.41 12.45 8.52
CA PHE A 150 7.62 11.43 7.88
C PHE A 150 8.51 10.40 7.17
N VAL A 151 9.46 10.88 6.36
CA VAL A 151 10.37 10.01 5.60
C VAL A 151 11.23 9.17 6.53
N LYS A 152 11.81 9.76 7.59
CA LYS A 152 12.64 9.05 8.56
C LYS A 152 11.87 7.93 9.24
N GLU A 153 10.67 8.21 9.74
CA GLU A 153 9.80 7.21 10.35
C GLU A 153 9.37 6.13 9.36
N TYR A 154 9.02 6.52 8.13
CA TYR A 154 8.57 5.58 7.11
C TYR A 154 9.69 4.59 6.77
N LYS A 155 10.92 5.09 6.56
CA LYS A 155 12.11 4.26 6.35
C LYS A 155 12.34 3.32 7.52
N GLN A 156 12.25 3.82 8.75
CA GLN A 156 12.45 3.02 9.95
C GLN A 156 11.46 1.83 10.02
N GLN A 157 10.18 2.11 9.76
CA GLN A 157 9.11 1.11 9.83
C GLN A 157 9.10 0.12 8.65
N THR A 158 9.67 0.49 7.50
CA THR A 158 9.43 -0.22 6.24
C THR A 158 10.70 -0.77 5.59
N LEU A 159 11.84 -0.10 5.72
CA LEU A 159 13.06 -0.41 4.95
C LEU A 159 14.22 -0.90 5.81
N SER A 160 14.10 -0.86 7.14
CA SER A 160 15.20 -1.25 8.04
C SER A 160 15.47 -2.75 8.05
N ASN A 161 14.48 -3.59 7.77
CA ASN A 161 14.61 -5.04 7.81
C ASN A 161 13.61 -5.71 6.86
N PHE A 162 14.10 -6.36 5.82
CA PHE A 162 13.29 -7.13 4.89
C PHE A 162 13.26 -8.60 5.33
N PRO A 163 12.07 -9.20 5.55
CA PRO A 163 11.97 -10.60 5.96
C PRO A 163 12.15 -11.61 4.82
N PHE A 164 12.25 -11.13 3.58
CA PHE A 164 12.41 -11.93 2.36
C PHE A 164 13.45 -11.29 1.45
N GLU A 165 14.02 -12.10 0.54
CA GLU A 165 15.01 -11.62 -0.43
C GLU A 165 14.40 -10.61 -1.41
N LEU A 166 15.23 -9.67 -1.86
CA LEU A 166 14.82 -8.72 -2.90
C LEU A 166 15.02 -9.34 -4.28
N LYS A 167 13.99 -9.31 -5.12
CA LYS A 167 14.08 -9.73 -6.52
C LYS A 167 14.02 -8.51 -7.43
N GLU A 168 15.05 -8.38 -8.25
CA GLU A 168 15.16 -7.36 -9.28
C GLU A 168 14.28 -7.67 -10.50
N GLY A 169 14.01 -6.64 -11.30
CA GLY A 169 13.30 -6.76 -12.57
C GLY A 169 11.90 -6.16 -12.59
N THR A 170 11.28 -6.18 -13.77
CA THR A 170 9.88 -5.73 -13.91
C THR A 170 8.95 -6.86 -13.54
N TYR A 171 7.86 -6.55 -12.84
CA TYR A 171 6.79 -7.48 -12.59
C TYR A 171 5.45 -6.96 -13.14
N LYS A 172 4.51 -7.88 -13.30
CA LYS A 172 3.08 -7.59 -13.51
C LYS A 172 2.26 -8.52 -12.61
N PHE A 173 1.15 -8.05 -12.06
CA PHE A 173 0.25 -8.94 -11.34
C PHE A 173 -0.30 -10.00 -12.30
N SER A 174 -0.41 -11.24 -11.83
CA SER A 174 -0.92 -12.32 -12.67
C SER A 174 -2.43 -12.22 -12.88
N ASP A 175 -3.16 -11.54 -11.97
CA ASP A 175 -4.56 -11.17 -12.18
C ASP A 175 -4.66 -9.99 -13.17
N PRO A 176 -5.34 -10.15 -14.32
CA PRO A 176 -5.39 -9.11 -15.36
C PRO A 176 -6.07 -7.82 -14.91
N ILE A 177 -7.11 -7.91 -14.07
CA ILE A 177 -7.87 -6.75 -13.60
C ILE A 177 -7.01 -5.95 -12.62
N GLN A 178 -6.39 -6.67 -11.66
CA GLN A 178 -5.46 -6.06 -10.71
C GLN A 178 -4.29 -5.40 -11.44
N ASN A 179 -3.70 -6.09 -12.42
CA ASN A 179 -2.58 -5.56 -13.18
C ASN A 179 -2.98 -4.30 -13.97
N LYS A 180 -4.13 -4.32 -14.64
CA LYS A 180 -4.66 -3.16 -15.38
C LYS A 180 -4.81 -1.95 -14.46
N LEU A 181 -5.50 -2.12 -13.33
CA LEU A 181 -5.71 -1.02 -12.38
C LEU A 181 -4.41 -0.52 -11.74
N ALA A 182 -3.45 -1.41 -11.46
CA ALA A 182 -2.16 -1.04 -10.87
C ALA A 182 -1.21 -0.38 -11.88
N LYS A 183 -1.25 -0.77 -13.17
CA LYS A 183 -0.34 -0.24 -14.21
C LYS A 183 -0.93 0.94 -14.97
N GLU A 184 -2.14 0.79 -15.50
CA GLU A 184 -2.79 1.74 -16.41
C GLU A 184 -3.74 2.68 -15.65
N GLY A 185 -4.40 2.15 -14.61
CA GLY A 185 -5.36 2.90 -13.81
C GLY A 185 -6.74 3.03 -14.45
N VAL A 186 -7.59 3.83 -13.82
CA VAL A 186 -9.01 3.97 -14.17
C VAL A 186 -9.28 4.93 -15.34
N ASN A 187 -8.26 5.65 -15.78
CA ASN A 187 -8.36 6.64 -16.85
C ASN A 187 -7.82 6.07 -18.18
N GLU A 188 -8.48 5.04 -18.71
CA GLU A 188 -8.41 4.75 -20.14
C GLU A 188 -9.36 5.69 -20.90
N GLN A 189 -9.03 6.96 -21.01
CA GLN A 189 -9.58 7.82 -22.07
C GLN A 189 -8.54 8.87 -22.47
N LYS A 190 -7.72 8.51 -23.45
CA LYS A 190 -7.69 9.19 -24.76
C LYS A 190 -7.10 8.26 -25.80
#